data_AF-A0A6N9NJQ1-F1
#
_entry.id   AF-A0A6N9NJQ1-F1
#
_cell.length_a   1.000
_cell.length_b   1.000
_cell.length_c   1.000
_cell.angle_alpha   90.00
_cell.angle_beta   90.00
_cell.angle_gamma   90.00
#
_symmetry.space_group_name_H-M   'P 1'
#
loop_
_entity.id
_entity.type
_entity.pdbx_description
1 polymer ?
#
loop_
_entity_poly.entity_id
_entity_poly.type
_entity_poly.pdbx_seq_one_letter_code
_entity_poly.pdbx_strand_id
1 'polypeptide(L)'
;MERINEIIADLNQTPTKDLKNKLRKKQFQLINILEQELKIVPINHYRNKWLGIGMAAIGIPIGISLGMSIGNMAYFAIGLPIGMAIGIGVGTKWDKEAQSEGRQLEIELKH
;
A
#
# COMPACT_ATOMS: atom_id res chain seq x y z
N MET A 1 -10.89 17.08 -8.87
CA MET A 1 -10.73 17.17 -10.34
C MET A 1 -9.62 18.14 -10.78
N GLU A 2 -9.58 19.38 -10.29
CA GLU A 2 -8.54 20.36 -10.68
C GLU A 2 -7.11 19.84 -10.47
N ARG A 3 -6.85 19.21 -9.31
CA ARG A 3 -5.56 18.56 -8.97
C ARG A 3 -5.14 17.45 -9.95
N ILE A 4 -6.10 16.72 -10.54
CA ILE A 4 -5.80 15.66 -11.52
C ILE A 4 -5.30 16.29 -12.81
N ASN A 5 -5.95 17.37 -13.27
CA ASN A 5 -5.54 18.07 -14.48
C ASN A 5 -4.13 18.66 -14.33
N GLU A 6 -3.79 19.22 -13.17
CA GLU A 6 -2.44 19.71 -12.88
C GLU A 6 -1.38 18.60 -12.96
N ILE A 7 -1.69 17.41 -12.42
CA ILE A 7 -0.77 16.26 -12.48
C ILE A 7 -0.53 15.82 -13.93
N ILE A 8 -1.60 15.77 -14.75
CA ILE A 8 -1.50 15.39 -16.17
C ILE A 8 -0.69 16.44 -16.95
N ALA A 9 -0.92 17.72 -16.69
CA ALA A 9 -0.17 18.80 -17.34
C ALA A 9 1.34 18.73 -17.06
N ASP A 10 1.73 18.48 -15.81
CA ASP A 10 3.14 18.30 -15.42
C ASP A 10 3.78 17.05 -16.06
N LEU A 11 3.01 15.96 -16.21
CA LEU A 11 3.49 14.76 -16.93
C LEU A 11 3.74 15.03 -18.41
N ASN A 12 2.84 15.75 -19.07
CA ASN A 12 2.98 16.08 -20.50
C ASN A 12 4.20 16.96 -20.79
N GLN A 13 4.67 17.73 -19.81
CA GLN A 13 5.85 18.59 -19.93
C GLN A 13 7.16 17.86 -19.56
N THR A 14 7.09 16.61 -19.11
CA THR A 14 8.26 15.89 -18.61
C THR A 14 9.11 15.31 -19.74
N PRO A 15 10.43 15.58 -19.80
CA PRO A 15 11.33 14.97 -20.77
C PRO A 15 11.40 13.45 -20.63
N THR A 16 11.59 12.76 -21.76
CA THR A 16 11.60 11.28 -21.83
C THR A 16 12.58 10.61 -20.85
N LYS A 17 13.73 11.25 -20.59
CA LYS A 17 14.76 10.74 -19.66
C LYS A 17 14.24 10.56 -18.23
N ASP A 18 13.37 11.47 -17.77
CA ASP A 18 12.84 11.47 -16.39
C ASP A 18 11.41 10.93 -16.31
N LEU A 19 10.77 10.70 -17.46
CA LEU A 19 9.37 10.35 -17.58
C LEU A 19 8.99 9.11 -16.78
N LYS A 20 9.77 8.04 -16.83
CA LYS A 20 9.45 6.78 -16.12
C LYS A 20 9.31 6.98 -14.61
N ASN A 21 10.25 7.69 -13.99
CA ASN A 21 10.26 7.89 -12.54
C ASN A 21 9.18 8.89 -12.11
N LYS A 22 8.99 9.98 -12.87
CA LYS A 22 7.92 10.95 -12.62
C LYS A 22 6.55 10.31 -12.82
N LEU A 23 6.35 9.53 -13.88
CA LEU A 23 5.10 8.82 -14.15
C LEU A 23 4.70 7.92 -12.97
N ARG A 24 5.63 7.11 -12.43
CA ARG A 24 5.35 6.29 -11.24
C ARG A 24 4.92 7.13 -10.03
N LYS A 25 5.62 8.23 -9.75
CA LYS A 25 5.28 9.13 -8.63
C LYS A 25 3.91 9.77 -8.81
N LYS A 26 3.61 10.26 -10.01
CA LYS A 26 2.34 10.91 -10.33
C LYS A 26 1.18 9.92 -10.38
N GLN A 27 1.40 8.71 -10.89
CA GLN A 27 0.44 7.63 -10.82
C GLN A 27 0.07 7.31 -9.36
N PHE A 28 1.06 7.21 -8.47
CA PHE A 28 0.80 7.04 -7.04
C PHE A 28 0.00 8.20 -6.45
N GLN A 29 0.31 9.45 -6.81
CA GLN A 29 -0.46 10.62 -6.37
C GLN A 29 -1.92 10.57 -6.86
N LEU A 30 -2.15 10.23 -8.13
CA LEU A 30 -3.49 10.10 -8.69
C LEU A 30 -4.30 9.03 -7.96
N ILE A 31 -3.71 7.86 -7.72
CA ILE A 31 -4.37 6.77 -6.98
C ILE A 31 -4.72 7.18 -5.56
N ASN A 32 -3.85 7.94 -4.87
CA ASN A 32 -4.18 8.46 -3.54
C ASN A 32 -5.35 9.44 -3.55
N ILE A 33 -5.45 10.30 -4.57
CA ILE A 33 -6.59 11.22 -4.72
C ILE A 33 -7.88 10.41 -4.94
N LEU A 34 -7.84 9.42 -5.85
CA LEU A 34 -8.98 8.53 -6.11
C LEU A 34 -9.41 7.73 -4.87
N GLU A 35 -8.44 7.22 -4.11
CA GLU A 35 -8.71 6.53 -2.85
C GLU A 35 -9.34 7.46 -1.80
N GLN A 36 -8.85 8.70 -1.68
CA GLN A 36 -9.34 9.63 -0.67
C GLN A 36 -10.73 10.17 -0.98
N GLU A 37 -10.94 10.62 -2.21
CA GLU A 37 -12.18 11.30 -2.64
C GLU A 37 -13.29 10.32 -2.98
N LEU A 38 -12.96 9.23 -3.68
CA LEU A 38 -13.95 8.32 -4.27
C LEU A 38 -13.86 6.89 -3.73
N LYS A 39 -12.85 6.60 -2.90
CA LYS A 39 -12.53 5.25 -2.42
C LYS A 39 -12.26 4.27 -3.57
N ILE A 40 -11.84 4.78 -4.73
CA ILE A 40 -11.49 3.96 -5.89
C ILE A 40 -10.04 3.52 -5.77
N VAL A 41 -9.77 2.22 -5.94
CA VAL A 41 -8.44 1.64 -5.73
C VAL A 41 -8.06 0.60 -6.78
N PRO A 42 -6.77 0.43 -7.11
CA PRO A 42 -6.28 -0.69 -7.91
C PRO A 42 -6.46 -2.05 -7.24
N ILE A 43 -6.28 -3.12 -8.02
CA ILE A 43 -6.19 -4.48 -7.49
C ILE A 43 -5.03 -4.58 -6.49
N ASN A 44 -5.26 -5.28 -5.38
CA ASN A 44 -4.29 -5.54 -4.29
C ASN A 44 -3.79 -4.29 -3.54
N HIS A 45 -4.44 -3.13 -3.71
CA HIS A 45 -3.99 -1.88 -3.10
C HIS A 45 -3.98 -1.93 -1.58
N TYR A 46 -5.09 -2.36 -0.97
CA TYR A 46 -5.18 -2.45 0.48
C TYR A 46 -4.35 -3.59 1.04
N ARG A 47 -4.29 -4.74 0.37
CA ARG A 47 -3.41 -5.86 0.72
C ARG A 47 -1.96 -5.40 0.83
N ASN A 48 -1.44 -4.71 -0.18
CA ASN A 48 -0.06 -4.26 -0.21
C ASN A 48 0.20 -3.17 0.84
N LYS A 49 -0.74 -2.24 1.02
CA LYS A 49 -0.66 -1.20 2.06
C LYS A 49 -0.66 -1.81 3.47
N TRP A 50 -1.60 -2.71 3.76
CA TRP A 50 -1.73 -3.34 5.06
C TRP A 50 -0.68 -4.39 5.34
N LEU A 51 -0.06 -5.01 4.34
CA LEU A 51 1.11 -5.87 4.53
C LEU A 51 2.23 -5.10 5.24
N GLY A 52 2.59 -3.92 4.72
CA GLY A 52 3.63 -3.07 5.32
C GLY A 52 3.24 -2.59 6.72
N ILE A 53 1.99 -2.16 6.90
CA ILE A 53 1.47 -1.73 8.22
C ILE A 53 1.48 -2.89 9.22
N GLY A 54 0.99 -4.06 8.83
CA GLY A 54 0.92 -5.25 9.67
C GLY A 54 2.31 -5.67 10.14
N MET A 55 3.32 -5.63 9.26
CA MET A 55 4.70 -5.87 9.67
C MET A 55 5.22 -4.80 10.63
N ALA A 56 5.10 -3.53 10.28
CA ALA A 56 5.75 -2.43 11.00
C ALA A 56 5.08 -2.10 12.34
N ALA A 57 3.75 -2.06 12.37
CA ALA A 57 2.96 -1.62 13.52
C ALA A 57 2.51 -2.77 14.42
N ILE A 58 2.50 -4.01 13.92
CA ILE A 58 2.03 -5.18 14.68
C ILE A 58 3.16 -6.20 14.85
N GLY A 59 3.73 -6.66 13.74
CA GLY A 59 4.71 -7.74 13.74
C GLY A 59 6.00 -7.41 14.50
N ILE A 60 6.65 -6.29 14.16
CA ILE A 60 7.89 -5.86 14.81
C ILE A 60 7.71 -5.65 16.33
N PRO A 61 6.69 -4.88 16.79
CA PRO A 61 6.46 -4.73 18.23
C PRO A 61 6.23 -6.05 18.96
N ILE A 62 5.39 -6.95 18.42
CA ILE A 62 5.15 -8.28 19.02
C ILE A 62 6.46 -9.08 19.09
N GLY A 63 7.23 -9.10 18.01
CA GLY A 63 8.52 -9.78 17.95
C GLY A 63 9.48 -9.27 19.02
N ILE A 64 9.62 -7.94 19.15
CA ILE A 64 10.50 -7.33 20.15
C ILE A 64 10.03 -7.70 21.57
N SER A 65 8.73 -7.59 21.86
CA SER A 65 8.17 -7.97 23.16
C SER A 65 8.46 -9.44 23.50
N LEU A 66 8.24 -10.36 22.57
CA LEU A 66 8.54 -11.78 22.76
C LEU A 66 10.04 -12.04 22.96
N GLY A 67 10.89 -11.39 22.15
CA GLY A 67 12.34 -11.50 22.26
C GLY A 67 12.87 -11.05 23.63
N MET A 68 12.31 -9.95 24.16
CA MET A 68 12.62 -9.46 25.51
C MET A 68 12.08 -10.40 26.60
N SER A 69 10.83 -10.86 26.50
CA SER A 69 10.22 -11.74 27.52
C SER A 69 10.89 -13.12 27.62
N ILE A 70 11.37 -13.66 26.50
CA ILE A 70 12.04 -14.97 26.45
C ILE A 70 13.55 -14.85 26.73
N GLY A 71 14.10 -13.62 26.68
CA GLY A 71 15.54 -13.37 26.83
C GLY A 71 16.37 -13.79 25.61
N ASN A 72 15.73 -13.98 24.45
CA ASN A 72 16.40 -14.32 23.20
C ASN A 72 15.80 -13.50 22.06
N MET A 73 16.58 -12.54 21.56
CA MET A 73 16.14 -11.66 20.49
C MET A 73 15.91 -12.38 19.17
N ALA A 74 16.38 -13.61 18.94
CA ALA A 74 16.04 -14.38 17.74
C ALA A 74 14.53 -14.58 17.57
N TYR A 75 13.77 -14.59 18.67
CA TYR A 75 12.30 -14.69 18.64
C TYR A 75 11.62 -13.44 18.06
N PHE A 76 12.33 -12.33 17.86
CA PHE A 76 11.76 -11.16 17.17
C PHE A 76 11.30 -11.50 15.75
N ALA A 77 11.99 -12.44 15.09
CA ALA A 77 11.70 -12.86 13.73
C ALA A 77 10.30 -13.49 13.60
N ILE A 78 9.75 -14.07 14.68
CA ILE A 78 8.38 -14.65 14.69
C ILE A 78 7.32 -13.55 14.54
N GLY A 79 7.60 -12.35 15.03
CA GLY A 79 6.72 -11.21 14.89
C GLY A 79 6.44 -10.85 13.44
N LEU A 80 7.44 -10.99 12.55
CA LEU A 80 7.29 -10.63 11.13
C LEU A 80 6.22 -11.47 10.40
N PRO A 81 6.25 -12.81 10.40
CA PRO A 81 5.17 -13.63 9.84
C PRO A 81 3.79 -13.32 10.42
N ILE A 82 3.69 -13.07 11.73
CA ILE A 82 2.43 -12.71 12.39
C ILE A 82 1.90 -11.38 11.84
N GLY A 83 2.75 -10.35 11.81
CA GLY A 83 2.42 -9.04 11.25
C GLY A 83 2.03 -9.12 9.77
N MET A 84 2.75 -9.92 8.97
CA MET A 84 2.42 -10.16 7.58
C MET A 84 1.05 -10.82 7.41
N ALA A 85 0.76 -11.87 8.17
CA ALA A 85 -0.51 -12.59 8.09
C ALA A 85 -1.70 -11.68 8.44
N ILE A 86 -1.57 -10.89 9.52
CA ILE A 86 -2.59 -9.92 9.91
C ILE A 86 -2.76 -8.84 8.82
N GLY A 87 -1.64 -8.29 8.33
CA GLY A 87 -1.66 -7.27 7.28
C GLY A 87 -2.33 -7.75 6.00
N ILE A 88 -1.98 -8.94 5.52
CA ILE A 88 -2.59 -9.55 4.34
C ILE A 88 -4.08 -9.82 4.58
N GLY A 89 -4.44 -10.39 5.73
CA GLY A 89 -5.82 -10.72 6.05
C GLY A 89 -6.73 -9.48 6.07
N VAL A 90 -6.31 -8.44 6.77
CA VAL A 90 -7.03 -7.17 6.84
C VAL A 90 -7.09 -6.50 5.47
N GLY A 91 -5.95 -6.34 4.79
CA GLY A 91 -5.91 -5.67 3.49
C GLY A 91 -6.72 -6.39 2.41
N THR A 92 -6.68 -7.73 2.37
CA THR A 92 -7.48 -8.53 1.43
C THR A 92 -8.97 -8.37 1.67
N LYS A 93 -9.41 -8.20 2.93
CA LYS A 93 -10.81 -7.92 3.25
C LYS A 93 -11.26 -6.59 2.62
N TRP A 94 -10.47 -5.53 2.78
CA TRP A 94 -10.75 -4.22 2.19
C TRP A 94 -10.73 -4.23 0.65
N ASP A 95 -9.81 -4.98 0.04
CA ASP A 95 -9.79 -5.14 -1.42
C ASP A 95 -11.05 -5.87 -1.93
N LYS A 96 -11.53 -6.90 -1.22
CA LYS A 96 -12.79 -7.59 -1.56
C LYS A 96 -14.01 -6.68 -1.42
N GLU A 97 -14.03 -5.84 -0.39
CA GLU A 97 -15.08 -4.85 -0.18
C GLU A 97 -15.11 -3.84 -1.33
N ALA A 98 -13.96 -3.26 -1.68
CA ALA A 98 -13.83 -2.35 -2.82
C ALA A 98 -14.25 -3.01 -4.15
N GLN A 99 -13.93 -4.29 -4.35
CA GLN A 99 -14.37 -5.07 -5.50
C GLN A 99 -15.90 -5.25 -5.53
N SER A 100 -16.51 -5.65 -4.41
CA SER A 100 -17.95 -5.87 -4.32
C SER A 100 -18.78 -4.59 -4.54
N GLU A 101 -18.21 -3.43 -4.19
CA GLU A 101 -18.84 -2.12 -4.41
C GLU A 101 -18.54 -1.53 -5.81
N GLY A 102 -17.83 -2.25 -6.68
CA GLY A 102 -17.47 -1.73 -8.01
C GLY A 102 -16.47 -0.56 -7.99
N ARG A 103 -15.76 -0.36 -6.87
CA ARG A 103 -14.75 0.69 -6.68
C ARG A 103 -13.33 0.23 -7.04
N GLN A 104 -13.15 -1.01 -7.50
CA GLN A 104 -11.85 -1.55 -7.84
C GLN A 104 -11.54 -1.37 -9.33
N LEU A 105 -10.44 -0.69 -9.64
CA LEU A 105 -9.92 -0.56 -11.01
C LEU A 105 -9.25 -1.86 -11.43
N GLU A 106 -9.49 -2.32 -12.66
CA GLU A 106 -8.89 -3.53 -13.23
C GLU A 106 -7.43 -3.30 -13.67
N ILE A 107 -6.61 -2.77 -12.77
CA ILE A 107 -5.18 -2.54 -12.96
C ILE A 107 -4.45 -2.95 -11.69
N GLU A 108 -3.24 -3.50 -11.85
CA GLU A 108 -2.32 -3.76 -10.74
C GLU A 108 -1.12 -2.81 -10.85
N LEU A 109 -0.84 -2.07 -9.78
CA LEU A 109 0.31 -1.17 -9.74
C LEU A 109 1.60 -1.98 -9.52
N LYS A 110 2.49 -1.94 -10.51
CA LYS A 110 3.86 -2.46 -10.37
C LYS A 110 4.78 -1.34 -9.88
N HIS A 111 5.56 -1.62 -8.85
CA HIS A 111 6.54 -0.68 -8.29
C HIS A 111 7.79 -0.52 -9.18
#